data_AF-A0ABD7CG60-F1
#
_entry.id   AF-A0ABD7CG60-F1
#
_cell.length_a   1.000
_cell.length_b   1.000
_cell.length_c   1.000
_cell.angle_alpha   90.00
_cell.angle_beta   90.00
_cell.angle_gamma   90.00
#
_symmetry.space_group_name_H-M   'P 1'
#
loop_
_entity.id
_entity.type
_entity.pdbx_description
1 polymer ?
#
loop_
_entity_poly.entity_id
_entity_poly.type
_entity_poly.pdbx_seq_one_letter_code
_entity_poly.pdbx_strand_id
1 'polypeptide(L)'
;MNIPNKVKIGGVNYKVIECNNPSEEEHQVDGMIVYHKQEIRLKNDMKKEYKENIFLHEVIHGIFEYIGFEQDESVVIRLSNALHGFIKDNSEVFKS
;
A
#
# COMPACT_ATOMS: atom_id res chain seq x y z
N MET A 1 6.83 0.32 -10.81
CA MET A 1 7.42 0.18 -9.46
C MET A 1 7.66 -1.30 -9.16
N ASN A 2 8.65 -1.66 -8.34
CA ASN A 2 8.76 -3.05 -7.86
C ASN A 2 8.18 -3.11 -6.44
N ILE A 3 7.17 -3.96 -6.23
CA ILE A 3 6.57 -4.17 -4.92
C ILE A 3 7.49 -5.10 -4.12
N PRO A 4 8.06 -4.66 -2.97
CA PRO A 4 8.93 -5.50 -2.17
C PRO A 4 8.11 -6.51 -1.37
N ASN A 5 8.74 -7.59 -0.90
CA ASN A 5 8.10 -8.55 0.01
C ASN A 5 7.97 -8.03 1.46
N LYS A 6 8.63 -6.91 1.77
CA LYS A 6 8.57 -6.24 3.06
C LYS A 6 8.77 -4.74 2.90
N VAL A 7 8.10 -3.96 3.74
CA VAL A 7 8.26 -2.50 3.80
C VAL A 7 8.25 -2.06 5.26
N LYS A 8 9.04 -1.05 5.61
CA LYS A 8 9.03 -0.46 6.95
C LYS A 8 8.26 0.85 6.93
N ILE A 9 7.26 0.97 7.81
CA ILE A 9 6.42 2.15 7.94
C ILE A 9 6.36 2.53 9.43
N GLY A 10 6.64 3.79 9.77
CA GLY A 10 6.63 4.26 11.16
C GLY A 10 7.53 3.48 12.12
N GLY A 11 8.59 2.84 11.63
CA GLY A 11 9.49 1.99 12.42
C GLY A 11 9.09 0.51 12.50
N VAL A 12 7.92 0.11 11.99
CA VAL A 12 7.42 -1.28 12.00
C VAL A 12 7.60 -1.94 10.64
N ASN A 13 8.05 -3.20 10.62
CA ASN A 13 8.18 -3.97 9.39
C ASN A 13 6.86 -4.68 9.06
N TYR A 14 6.37 -4.46 7.85
CA TYR A 14 5.20 -5.14 7.30
C TYR A 14 5.63 -6.13 6.23
N LYS A 15 5.05 -7.34 6.25
CA LYS A 15 5.14 -8.29 5.14
C LYS A 15 4.15 -7.89 4.05
N VAL A 16 4.57 -7.93 2.79
CA VAL A 16 3.67 -7.72 1.66
C VAL A 16 3.30 -9.08 1.08
N ILE A 17 2.01 -9.39 1.08
CA ILE A 17 1.49 -10.71 0.76
C ILE A 17 0.43 -10.56 -0.33
N GLU A 18 0.52 -11.38 -1.38
CA GLU A 18 -0.59 -11.52 -2.32
C GLU A 18 -1.54 -12.65 -1.88
N CYS A 19 -2.84 -12.40 -1.93
CA CYS A 19 -3.88 -13.35 -1.50
C CYS A 19 -5.18 -13.16 -2.27
N ASN A 20 -6.13 -14.10 -2.14
CA ASN A 20 -7.43 -13.98 -2.82
C ASN A 20 -8.35 -12.97 -2.11
N ASN A 21 -8.28 -12.91 -0.78
CA ASN A 21 -9.12 -12.05 0.07
C ASN A 21 -8.22 -11.24 1.01
N PRO A 22 -7.99 -9.94 0.72
CA PRO A 22 -7.20 -9.08 1.59
C PRO A 22 -7.81 -8.86 2.98
N SER A 23 -9.13 -8.71 3.06
CA SER A 23 -9.85 -8.60 4.33
C SER A 23 -10.59 -9.91 4.66
N GLU A 24 -10.65 -10.22 5.96
CA GLU A 24 -11.39 -11.37 6.50
C GLU A 24 -12.88 -11.06 6.66
N GLU A 25 -13.24 -9.77 6.72
CA GLU A 25 -14.60 -9.28 6.93
C GLU A 25 -15.23 -8.74 5.64
N GLU A 26 -14.42 -8.07 4.81
CA GLU A 26 -14.87 -7.41 3.59
C GLU A 26 -14.30 -8.07 2.33
N HIS A 27 -15.19 -8.59 1.48
CA HIS A 27 -14.79 -9.34 0.29
C HIS A 27 -14.54 -8.43 -0.94
N GLN A 28 -14.89 -7.14 -0.86
CA GLN A 28 -14.80 -6.17 -1.95
C GLN A 28 -13.65 -5.18 -1.73
N VAL A 29 -12.50 -5.72 -1.31
CA VAL A 29 -11.31 -4.94 -0.98
C VAL A 29 -10.14 -5.47 -1.80
N ASP A 30 -9.41 -4.58 -2.47
CA ASP A 30 -8.27 -4.93 -3.33
C ASP A 30 -6.93 -4.90 -2.57
N GLY A 31 -6.87 -4.18 -1.45
CA GLY A 31 -5.72 -4.08 -0.55
C GLY A 31 -6.16 -3.84 0.89
N MET A 32 -5.41 -4.36 1.87
CA MET A 32 -5.68 -4.08 3.28
C MET A 32 -4.42 -4.21 4.12
N ILE A 33 -4.22 -3.27 5.04
CA ILE A 33 -3.26 -3.38 6.13
C ILE A 33 -3.88 -4.06 7.35
N VAL A 34 -3.31 -5.20 7.75
CA VAL A 34 -3.71 -5.93 8.95
C VAL A 34 -2.69 -5.64 10.04
N TYR A 35 -2.87 -4.50 10.73
CA TYR A 35 -1.90 -3.94 11.68
C TYR A 35 -1.40 -4.93 12.72
N HIS A 36 -2.30 -5.67 13.36
CA HIS A 36 -1.94 -6.63 14.41
C HIS A 36 -1.13 -7.84 13.89
N LYS A 37 -1.23 -8.16 12.59
CA LYS A 37 -0.43 -9.20 11.93
C LYS A 37 0.83 -8.64 11.25
N GLN A 38 0.94 -7.32 11.14
CA GLN A 38 1.99 -6.63 10.39
C GLN A 38 2.05 -7.11 8.93
N GLU A 39 0.88 -7.19 8.29
CA GLU A 39 0.72 -7.64 6.92
C GLU A 39 0.05 -6.55 6.08
N ILE A 40 0.61 -6.29 4.90
CA ILE A 40 -0.08 -5.59 3.80
C ILE A 40 -0.49 -6.66 2.82
N ARG A 41 -1.81 -6.84 2.67
CA ARG A 41 -2.40 -7.86 1.82
C ARG A 41 -2.88 -7.23 0.53
N LEU A 42 -2.51 -7.81 -0.60
CA LEU A 42 -2.91 -7.37 -1.94
C LEU A 42 -3.64 -8.50 -2.64
N LYS A 43 -4.67 -8.18 -3.41
CA LYS A 43 -5.39 -9.17 -4.22
C LYS A 43 -4.51 -9.73 -5.35
N ASN A 44 -4.51 -11.05 -5.52
CA ASN A 44 -3.70 -11.77 -6.52
C ASN A 44 -3.98 -11.31 -7.96
N ASP A 45 -5.26 -11.19 -8.33
CA ASP A 45 -5.73 -11.06 -9.72
C ASP A 45 -5.84 -9.59 -10.20
N MET A 46 -4.82 -8.79 -9.89
CA MET A 46 -4.74 -7.40 -10.33
C MET A 46 -3.69 -7.20 -11.42
N LYS A 47 -3.99 -6.32 -12.38
CA LYS A 47 -3.00 -5.83 -13.34
C LYS A 47 -1.84 -5.18 -12.58
N LYS A 48 -0.61 -5.38 -13.06
CA LYS A 48 0.62 -4.92 -12.40
C LYS A 48 0.56 -3.45 -11.96
N GLU A 49 0.20 -2.54 -12.86
CA GLU A 49 0.18 -1.10 -12.55
C GLU A 49 -0.86 -0.73 -11.49
N TYR A 50 -2.03 -1.37 -11.54
CA TYR A 50 -3.07 -1.17 -10.54
C TYR A 50 -2.62 -1.73 -9.18
N LYS A 51 -2.02 -2.93 -9.16
CA LYS A 51 -1.48 -3.53 -7.93
C LYS A 51 -0.40 -2.65 -7.29
N GLU A 52 0.47 -2.03 -8.08
CA GLU A 52 1.47 -1.07 -7.60
C GLU A 52 0.81 0.17 -6.95
N ASN A 53 -0.28 0.67 -7.51
CA ASN A 53 -1.04 1.80 -6.95
C ASN A 53 -1.75 1.40 -5.64
N ILE A 54 -2.40 0.24 -5.59
CA ILE A 54 -3.03 -0.30 -4.37
C ILE A 54 -1.99 -0.53 -3.27
N PHE A 55 -0.81 -1.06 -3.60
CA PHE A 55 0.28 -1.15 -2.63
C PHE A 55 0.64 0.22 -2.03
N LEU A 56 0.74 1.26 -2.86
CA LEU A 56 1.06 2.60 -2.38
C LEU A 56 -0.08 3.20 -1.54
N HIS A 57 -1.34 2.91 -1.89
CA HIS A 57 -2.52 3.27 -1.10
C HIS A 57 -2.43 2.70 0.32
N GLU A 58 -2.13 1.40 0.48
CA GLU A 58 -1.94 0.78 1.80
C GLU A 58 -0.75 1.36 2.57
N VAL A 59 0.34 1.69 1.87
CA VAL A 59 1.51 2.34 2.48
C VAL A 59 1.13 3.72 3.03
N ILE A 60 0.31 4.48 2.31
CA ILE A 60 -0.17 5.79 2.75
C ILE A 60 -1.08 5.67 3.97
N HIS A 61 -2.00 4.70 4.00
CA HIS A 61 -2.78 4.39 5.21
C HIS A 61 -1.88 4.12 6.42
N GLY A 62 -0.87 3.26 6.23
CA GLY A 62 0.12 2.97 7.25
C GLY A 62 0.87 4.23 7.71
N ILE A 63 1.30 5.10 6.80
CA ILE A 63 1.95 6.37 7.15
C ILE A 63 1.02 7.24 7.98
N PHE A 64 -0.23 7.42 7.53
CA PHE A 64 -1.23 8.25 8.19
C PHE A 64 -1.54 7.76 9.61
N GLU A 65 -1.59 6.44 9.81
CA GLU A 65 -1.77 5.83 11.13
C GLU A 65 -0.66 6.27 12.09
N TYR A 66 0.61 6.18 11.66
CA TYR A 66 1.76 6.52 12.52
C TYR A 66 1.91 8.00 12.82
N ILE A 67 1.39 8.88 11.96
CA ILE A 67 1.44 10.33 12.19
C ILE A 67 0.15 10.88 12.81
N GLY A 68 -0.84 10.01 13.08
CA GLY A 68 -2.14 10.42 13.60
C GLY A 68 -2.94 11.30 12.63
N PHE A 69 -2.74 11.13 11.32
CA PHE A 69 -3.47 11.86 10.28
C PHE A 69 -4.81 11.17 10.02
N GLU A 70 -5.83 11.98 9.71
CA GLU A 70 -7.19 11.48 9.43
C GLU A 70 -7.21 10.57 8.20
N GLN A 71 -7.85 9.41 8.32
CA GLN A 71 -7.91 8.37 7.29
C GLN A 71 -8.99 8.67 6.23
N ASP A 72 -8.97 9.86 5.63
CA ASP A 72 -9.86 10.20 4.52
C ASP A 72 -9.42 9.44 3.25
N GLU A 73 -10.20 8.42 2.89
CA GLU A 73 -10.03 7.61 1.67
C GLU A 73 -9.79 8.45 0.42
N SER A 74 -10.48 9.58 0.29
CA SER A 74 -10.35 10.45 -0.87
C SER A 74 -8.97 11.10 -0.94
N VAL A 75 -8.36 11.43 0.21
CA VAL A 75 -6.99 11.94 0.30
C VAL A 75 -6.00 10.83 -0.01
N VAL A 76 -6.18 9.63 0.56
CA VAL A 76 -5.31 8.48 0.31
C VAL A 76 -5.30 8.11 -1.18
N ILE A 77 -6.46 8.02 -1.82
CA ILE A 77 -6.59 7.75 -3.26
C ILE A 77 -5.89 8.82 -4.11
N ARG A 78 -6.06 10.10 -3.78
CA ARG A 78 -5.41 11.19 -4.53
C ARG A 78 -3.89 11.13 -4.40
N LEU A 79 -3.39 10.87 -3.19
CA LEU A 79 -1.95 10.75 -2.95
C LEU A 79 -1.36 9.50 -3.59
N SER A 80 -2.03 8.35 -3.52
CA SER A 80 -1.55 7.11 -4.15
C SER A 80 -1.44 7.29 -5.67
N ASN A 81 -2.45 7.91 -6.31
CA ASN A 81 -2.42 8.20 -7.73
C ASN A 81 -1.28 9.15 -8.12
N ALA A 82 -1.14 10.27 -7.40
CA ALA A 82 -0.12 11.27 -7.69
C ALA A 82 1.30 10.71 -7.49
N LEU A 83 1.53 10.01 -6.39
CA LEU A 83 2.84 9.49 -6.03
C LEU A 83 3.21 8.24 -6.84
N HIS A 84 2.26 7.39 -7.21
CA HIS A 84 2.54 6.18 -8.01
C HIS A 84 3.16 6.54 -9.36
N GLY A 85 2.54 7.48 -10.09
CA GLY A 85 3.09 7.98 -11.36
C GLY A 85 4.47 8.63 -11.17
N PHE A 86 4.59 9.53 -10.19
CA PHE A 86 5.85 10.21 -9.93
C PHE A 86 6.99 9.25 -9.60
N ILE A 87 6.79 8.31 -8.66
CA ILE A 87 7.82 7.36 -8.24
C ILE A 87 8.17 6.39 -9.37
N LYS A 88 7.18 5.92 -10.13
CA LYS A 88 7.40 4.99 -11.23
C LYS A 88 8.25 5.62 -12.34
N ASP A 89 7.96 6.86 -12.71
CA ASP A 89 8.65 7.54 -13.80
C ASP A 89 9.98 8.18 -13.35
N ASN A 90 10.16 8.43 -12.05
CA ASN A 90 11.36 9.06 -11.48
C ASN A 90 12.07 8.17 -10.46
N SER A 91 12.15 6.86 -10.72
CA SER A 91 12.69 5.89 -9.75
C SER A 91 14.12 6.18 -9.28
N GLU A 92 14.94 6.86 -10.09
CA GLU A 92 16.31 7.27 -9.74
C GLU A 92 16.37 8.22 -8.53
N VAL A 93 15.32 9.02 -8.29
CA VAL A 93 15.24 9.96 -7.14
C VAL A 93 15.25 9.20 -5.80
N PHE A 94 14.81 7.94 -5.82
CA PHE A 94 14.63 7.12 -4.62
C PHE A 94 15.68 6.01 -4.48
N LYS A 95 16.72 6.02 -5.33
CA LYS A 95 17.86 5.11 -5.18
C LYS A 95 18.88 5.73 -4.23
N SER A 96 19.31 4.97 -3.23
CA SER A 96 20.33 5.32 -2.24
C SER A 96 21.38 4.22 -2.15
#